data_AF-A0A520AC89-F1
#
_entry.id   AF-A0A520AC89-F1
#
_cell.length_a   1.000
_cell.length_b   1.000
_cell.length_c   1.000
_cell.angle_alpha   90.00
_cell.angle_beta   90.00
_cell.angle_gamma   90.00
#
_symmetry.space_group_name_H-M   'P 1'
#
loop_
_entity.id
_entity.type
_entity.pdbx_description
1 polymer ?
#
loop_
_entity_poly.entity_id
_entity_poly.type
_entity_poly.pdbx_seq_one_letter_code
_entity_poly.pdbx_strand_id
1 'polypeptide(L)'
;VEGSFAFELSDTFGFPIDLTELMAREKGWSVDLDAYEQALKKQKDDSRAATAIDTGDWFIVNADEQSEFVGYDDLEIETEILKYRKVKAKGKEQYQIVLRQTPFYAESGGQVGDTGRLEDHSRQFWVDITDTKKENGLTVHFVDILPDNLEGKFWAVVDEDKRILTEDNHSATHLLHAALKQVLGNHVNQKGSLVNADYLRFDFSHFAKVTDEELAQIEVIVNQKIRQNIKLKEQRNVPYQDAIESGVTALFGEKYGDFVRMITFDDHFSKELCGGTHVKATGQIGSFKIISESAVAAGVRRIEAITADKAEQYFLDQRTEIGHLKALLNGSKDLSASVQALLDENAKLKKEIEKSTLERVGNLKHEIVHHVRGINGVNLIAKQIDLQSADAVKNLAFSLKDM
;
A
#
# COMPACT_ATOMS: atom_id res chain seq x y z
N VAL A 1 -31.02 -12.33 8.41
CA VAL A 1 -29.76 -12.58 7.68
C VAL A 1 -28.83 -13.25 8.66
N GLU A 2 -28.40 -14.48 8.36
CA GLU A 2 -27.47 -15.19 9.25
C GLU A 2 -26.15 -14.43 9.37
N GLY A 3 -25.59 -14.38 10.58
CA GLY A 3 -24.37 -13.63 10.85
C GLY A 3 -23.15 -14.18 10.12
N SER A 4 -23.12 -15.48 9.83
CA SER A 4 -22.10 -16.14 8.98
C SER A 4 -22.10 -15.60 7.55
N PHE A 5 -23.28 -15.42 6.95
CA PHE A 5 -23.44 -14.87 5.62
C PHE A 5 -23.15 -13.36 5.60
N ALA A 6 -23.58 -12.62 6.62
CA ALA A 6 -23.21 -11.21 6.77
C ALA A 6 -21.69 -11.03 6.97
N PHE A 7 -21.03 -11.97 7.65
CA PHE A 7 -19.59 -12.02 7.80
C PHE A 7 -18.90 -12.31 6.47
N GLU A 8 -19.37 -13.28 5.70
CA GLU A 8 -18.84 -13.58 4.36
C GLU A 8 -18.95 -12.37 3.43
N LEU A 9 -20.09 -11.68 3.44
CA LEU A 9 -20.29 -10.43 2.71
C LEU A 9 -19.26 -9.36 3.11
N SER A 10 -19.01 -9.19 4.40
CA SER A 10 -18.02 -8.22 4.88
C SER A 10 -16.58 -8.64 4.60
N ASP A 11 -16.23 -9.89 4.83
CA ASP A 11 -14.85 -10.38 4.84
C ASP A 11 -14.36 -10.73 3.43
N THR A 12 -15.18 -11.45 2.66
CA THR A 12 -14.81 -11.92 1.32
C THR A 12 -15.11 -10.88 0.25
N PHE A 13 -16.22 -10.15 0.39
CA PHE A 13 -16.71 -9.23 -0.63
C PHE A 13 -16.56 -7.75 -0.24
N GLY A 14 -16.02 -7.46 0.95
CA GLY A 14 -15.82 -6.09 1.44
C GLY A 14 -17.13 -5.32 1.67
N PHE A 15 -18.27 -6.02 1.75
CA PHE A 15 -19.59 -5.42 1.84
C PHE A 15 -19.93 -5.09 3.31
N PRO A 16 -20.03 -3.80 3.67
CA PRO A 16 -20.13 -3.37 5.07
C PRO A 16 -21.30 -3.98 5.84
N ILE A 17 -21.08 -4.38 7.09
CA ILE A 17 -22.13 -4.91 7.97
C ILE A 17 -23.26 -3.88 8.16
N ASP A 18 -22.93 -2.59 8.26
CA ASP A 18 -23.91 -1.51 8.40
C ASP A 18 -24.84 -1.38 7.17
N LEU A 19 -24.31 -1.60 5.97
CA LEU A 19 -25.11 -1.63 4.74
C LEU A 19 -25.94 -2.91 4.65
N THR A 20 -25.41 -4.03 5.12
CA THR A 20 -26.15 -5.29 5.24
C THR A 20 -27.34 -5.13 6.19
N GLU A 21 -27.15 -4.48 7.33
CA GLU A 21 -28.22 -4.12 8.27
C GLU A 21 -29.25 -3.17 7.64
N LEU A 22 -28.79 -2.11 6.98
CA LEU A 22 -29.66 -1.12 6.36
C LEU A 22 -30.56 -1.78 5.29
N MET A 23 -29.98 -2.57 4.40
CA MET A 23 -30.71 -3.27 3.33
C MET A 23 -31.63 -4.36 3.87
N ALA A 24 -31.21 -5.06 4.93
CA ALA A 24 -32.07 -6.02 5.62
C ALA A 24 -33.29 -5.30 6.20
N ARG A 25 -33.07 -4.16 6.88
CA ARG A 25 -34.13 -3.37 7.50
C ARG A 25 -35.14 -2.82 6.50
N GLU A 26 -34.69 -2.36 5.33
CA GLU A 26 -35.56 -1.91 4.23
C GLU A 26 -36.52 -3.02 3.73
N LYS A 27 -36.12 -4.28 3.87
CA LYS A 27 -36.95 -5.46 3.53
C LYS A 27 -37.67 -6.07 4.72
N GLY A 28 -37.61 -5.44 5.90
CA GLY A 28 -38.21 -5.95 7.13
C GLY A 28 -37.48 -7.15 7.73
N TRP A 29 -36.21 -7.36 7.38
CA TRP A 29 -35.35 -8.40 7.92
C TRP A 29 -34.40 -7.82 8.98
N SER A 30 -33.95 -8.67 9.92
CA SER A 30 -32.88 -8.37 10.86
C SER A 30 -31.60 -9.13 10.51
N VAL A 31 -30.45 -8.62 10.90
CA VAL A 31 -29.15 -9.31 10.81
C VAL A 31 -28.82 -9.88 12.18
N ASP A 32 -28.29 -11.09 12.22
CA ASP A 32 -27.76 -11.71 13.44
C ASP A 32 -26.34 -11.18 13.71
N LEU A 33 -26.28 -10.07 14.44
CA LEU A 33 -25.02 -9.40 14.78
C LEU A 33 -24.16 -10.22 15.74
N ASP A 34 -24.77 -10.98 16.65
CA ASP A 34 -24.03 -11.80 17.62
C ASP A 34 -23.23 -12.90 16.89
N ALA A 35 -23.85 -13.57 15.92
CA ALA A 35 -23.16 -14.56 15.10
C ALA A 35 -22.09 -13.93 14.18
N TYR A 36 -22.32 -12.72 13.68
CA TYR A 36 -21.32 -11.95 12.92
C TYR A 36 -20.08 -11.62 13.77
N GLU A 37 -20.29 -11.11 14.98
CA GLU A 37 -19.20 -10.80 15.91
C GLU A 37 -18.41 -12.05 16.32
N GLN A 38 -19.08 -13.19 16.51
CA GLN A 38 -18.42 -14.47 16.78
C GLN A 38 -17.52 -14.90 15.61
N ALA A 39 -17.99 -14.77 14.37
CA ALA A 39 -17.21 -15.10 13.17
C ALA A 39 -16.00 -14.15 13.00
N LEU A 40 -16.20 -12.85 13.21
CA LEU A 40 -15.13 -11.85 13.18
C LEU A 40 -14.08 -12.11 14.27
N LYS A 41 -14.52 -12.47 15.48
CA LYS A 41 -13.63 -12.83 16.59
C LYS A 41 -12.83 -14.08 16.25
N LYS A 42 -13.48 -15.11 15.71
CA LYS A 42 -12.82 -16.35 15.28
C LYS A 42 -11.76 -16.08 14.21
N GLN A 43 -12.05 -15.26 13.20
CA GLN A 43 -11.08 -14.89 12.17
C GLN A 43 -9.88 -14.11 12.74
N LYS A 44 -10.12 -13.18 13.67
CA LYS A 44 -9.04 -12.47 14.38
C LYS A 44 -8.20 -13.42 15.21
N ASP A 45 -8.83 -14.37 15.90
CA ASP A 45 -8.14 -15.37 16.71
C ASP A 45 -7.35 -16.35 15.82
N ASP A 46 -7.89 -16.76 14.67
CA ASP A 46 -7.22 -17.60 13.67
C ASP A 46 -6.03 -16.87 13.03
N SER A 47 -6.17 -15.58 12.73
CA SER A 47 -5.07 -14.74 12.22
C SER A 47 -3.97 -14.52 13.26
N ARG A 48 -4.36 -14.38 14.53
CA ARG A 48 -3.42 -14.34 15.67
C ARG A 48 -2.72 -15.69 15.87
N ALA A 49 -3.44 -16.80 15.73
CA ALA A 49 -2.88 -18.15 15.82
C ALA A 49 -1.92 -18.45 14.66
N ALA A 50 -2.22 -17.99 13.44
CA ALA A 50 -1.33 -18.10 12.28
C ALA A 50 -0.03 -17.26 12.42
N THR A 51 -0.05 -16.25 13.29
CA THR A 51 1.10 -15.39 13.62
C THR A 51 1.74 -15.78 14.96
N ALA A 52 1.23 -16.82 15.64
CA ALA A 52 1.73 -17.22 16.95
C ALA A 52 3.17 -17.73 16.81
N ILE A 53 4.09 -16.95 17.36
CA ILE A 53 5.48 -17.36 17.56
C ILE A 53 5.46 -18.26 18.78
N ASP A 54 5.94 -19.50 18.63
CA ASP A 54 6.20 -20.37 19.78
C ASP A 54 7.43 -19.81 20.51
N THR A 55 7.21 -19.17 21.66
CA THR A 55 8.24 -18.50 22.44
C THR A 55 8.72 -19.40 23.57
N GLY A 56 9.99 -19.77 23.56
CA GLY A 56 10.64 -20.39 24.73
C GLY A 56 10.84 -19.40 25.88
N ASP A 57 11.36 -19.90 27.00
CA ASP A 57 11.69 -19.09 28.17
C ASP A 57 12.85 -18.12 27.90
N TRP A 58 12.86 -17.00 28.62
CA TRP A 58 13.97 -16.04 28.60
C TRP A 58 15.16 -16.57 29.39
N PHE A 59 16.33 -16.56 28.76
CA PHE A 59 17.63 -16.80 29.38
C PHE A 59 18.30 -15.46 29.67
N ILE A 60 18.56 -15.21 30.96
CA ILE A 60 19.24 -13.99 31.41
C ILE A 60 20.74 -14.15 31.15
N VAL A 61 21.33 -13.14 30.51
CA VAL A 61 22.77 -13.02 30.25
C VAL A 61 23.36 -12.02 31.23
N ASN A 62 22.82 -10.80 31.24
CA ASN A 62 23.19 -9.75 32.18
C ASN A 62 21.97 -9.40 33.05
N ALA A 63 22.15 -9.39 34.37
CA ALA A 63 21.07 -9.21 35.35
C ALA A 63 20.56 -7.76 35.47
N ASP A 64 21.02 -6.84 34.61
CA ASP A 64 20.53 -5.46 34.61
C ASP A 64 19.10 -5.39 34.05
N GLU A 65 18.25 -4.58 34.67
CA GLU A 65 16.80 -4.66 34.49
C GLU A 65 16.25 -3.64 33.47
N GLN A 66 17.02 -2.64 33.06
CA GLN A 66 16.50 -1.54 32.24
C GLN A 66 17.08 -1.53 30.83
N SER A 67 16.21 -1.83 29.86
CA SER A 67 16.46 -1.62 28.43
C SER A 67 16.04 -0.19 28.05
N GLU A 68 16.94 0.56 27.43
CA GLU A 68 16.73 1.96 27.04
C GLU A 68 16.77 2.11 25.51
N PHE A 69 15.82 2.85 24.96
CA PHE A 69 15.82 3.24 23.56
C PHE A 69 16.49 4.61 23.37
N VAL A 70 17.55 4.66 22.56
CA VAL A 70 18.33 5.88 22.24
C VAL A 70 18.18 6.32 20.78
N GLY A 71 17.42 5.56 19.99
CA GLY A 71 17.36 5.67 18.53
C GLY A 71 16.73 6.93 17.94
N TYR A 72 16.31 7.89 18.76
CA TYR A 72 15.89 9.21 18.27
C TYR A 72 17.08 10.12 17.92
N ASP A 73 18.23 9.85 18.54
CA ASP A 73 19.42 10.69 18.45
C ASP A 73 20.61 9.92 17.87
N ASP A 74 20.74 8.64 18.21
CA ASP A 74 21.87 7.80 17.79
C ASP A 74 21.40 6.65 16.87
N LEU A 75 22.20 6.33 15.83
CA LEU A 75 21.97 5.16 14.97
C LEU A 75 22.89 3.99 15.31
N GLU A 76 23.92 4.23 16.13
CA GLU A 76 24.84 3.22 16.62
C GLU A 76 25.17 3.44 18.09
N ILE A 77 25.37 2.36 18.85
CA ILE A 77 25.82 2.45 20.26
C ILE A 77 26.52 1.16 20.72
N GLU A 78 27.50 1.29 21.61
CA GLU A 78 28.03 0.16 22.38
C GLU A 78 26.99 -0.32 23.40
N THR A 79 26.70 -1.61 23.43
CA THR A 79 25.66 -2.20 24.27
C THR A 79 25.99 -3.64 24.66
N GLU A 80 25.14 -4.23 25.49
CA GLU A 80 25.26 -5.60 25.98
C GLU A 80 23.93 -6.33 25.79
N ILE A 81 23.99 -7.65 25.58
CA ILE A 81 22.79 -8.49 25.55
C ILE A 81 22.34 -8.71 26.99
N LEU A 82 21.11 -8.31 27.34
CA LEU A 82 20.53 -8.56 28.66
C LEU A 82 19.97 -9.96 28.78
N LYS A 83 19.21 -10.37 27.77
CA LYS A 83 18.55 -11.68 27.73
C LYS A 83 18.23 -12.08 26.30
N TYR A 84 18.08 -13.39 26.10
CA TYR A 84 17.66 -13.95 24.83
C TYR A 84 16.63 -15.06 25.04
N ARG A 85 15.88 -15.40 23.98
CA ARG A 85 15.08 -16.62 23.93
C ARG A 85 15.09 -17.20 22.54
N LYS A 86 14.87 -18.51 22.47
CA LYS A 86 14.66 -19.22 21.20
C LYS A 86 13.20 -19.11 20.82
N VAL A 87 12.95 -18.83 19.55
CA VAL A 87 11.60 -18.76 18.99
C VAL A 87 11.51 -19.57 17.70
N LYS A 88 10.33 -20.10 17.41
CA LYS A 88 10.07 -20.79 16.15
C LYS A 88 9.04 -20.02 15.34
N ALA A 89 9.44 -19.51 14.18
CA ALA A 89 8.59 -18.77 13.27
C ALA A 89 8.62 -19.44 11.89
N LYS A 90 7.43 -19.77 11.34
CA LYS A 90 7.28 -20.40 10.01
C LYS A 90 8.16 -21.65 9.81
N GLY A 91 8.37 -22.44 10.87
CA GLY A 91 9.17 -23.67 10.84
C GLY A 91 10.69 -23.45 10.92
N LYS A 92 11.19 -22.22 10.95
CA LYS A 92 12.60 -21.90 11.18
C LYS A 92 12.83 -21.53 12.65
N GLU A 93 13.97 -21.95 13.17
CA GLU A 93 14.45 -21.51 14.48
C GLU A 93 15.09 -20.14 14.33
N GLN A 94 14.70 -19.20 15.18
CA GLN A 94 15.28 -17.87 15.29
C GLN A 94 15.48 -17.55 16.77
N TYR A 95 16.13 -16.44 17.05
CA TYR A 95 16.33 -15.93 18.40
C TYR A 95 15.80 -14.52 18.52
N GLN A 96 15.42 -14.19 19.74
CA GLN A 96 15.06 -12.86 20.14
C GLN A 96 16.00 -12.40 21.23
N ILE A 97 16.52 -11.19 21.10
CA ILE A 97 17.44 -10.59 22.07
C ILE A 97 16.93 -9.25 22.56
N VAL A 98 17.23 -8.94 23.82
CA VAL A 98 17.01 -7.62 24.42
C VAL A 98 18.36 -7.02 24.75
N LEU A 99 18.57 -5.78 24.31
CA LEU A 99 19.81 -5.04 24.52
C LEU A 99 19.65 -4.05 25.68
N ARG A 100 20.75 -3.73 26.35
CA ARG A 100 20.78 -2.74 27.44
C ARG A 100 20.41 -1.35 26.92
N GLN A 101 21.10 -0.89 25.89
CA GLN A 101 20.73 0.30 25.11
C GLN A 101 20.54 -0.11 23.66
N THR A 102 19.56 0.47 22.98
CA THR A 102 19.30 0.16 21.57
C THR A 102 18.93 1.39 20.75
N PRO A 103 19.57 1.60 19.59
CA PRO A 103 19.14 2.58 18.61
C PRO A 103 18.00 2.08 17.72
N PHE A 104 17.64 0.79 17.80
CA PHE A 104 16.62 0.18 16.94
C PHE A 104 15.21 0.56 17.40
N TYR A 105 14.48 1.23 16.52
CA TYR A 105 13.08 1.53 16.71
C TYR A 105 12.26 0.25 16.61
N ALA A 106 11.43 0.00 17.63
CA ALA A 106 10.54 -1.15 17.63
C ALA A 106 9.24 -0.80 16.89
N GLU A 107 8.77 -1.69 16.02
CA GLU A 107 7.54 -1.50 15.24
C GLU A 107 6.40 -0.96 16.12
N SER A 108 5.88 0.21 15.77
CA SER A 108 4.86 0.94 16.55
C SER A 108 4.30 2.11 15.75
N GLY A 109 3.03 2.48 15.99
CA GLY A 109 2.42 3.67 15.39
C GLY A 109 2.31 3.63 13.86
N GLY A 110 2.40 2.45 13.25
CA GLY A 110 2.45 2.25 11.80
C GLY A 110 3.87 2.21 11.22
N GLN A 111 4.88 2.69 11.93
CA GLN A 111 6.27 2.56 11.50
C GLN A 111 6.78 1.14 11.74
N VAL A 112 7.39 0.54 10.70
CA VAL A 112 8.06 -0.77 10.80
C VAL A 112 9.33 -0.69 11.66
N GLY A 113 9.73 -1.83 12.22
CA GLY A 113 10.90 -1.90 13.08
C GLY A 113 12.24 -1.79 12.35
N ASP A 114 13.22 -1.28 13.09
CA ASP A 114 14.66 -1.35 12.86
C ASP A 114 15.15 -2.68 12.28
N THR A 115 15.89 -2.64 11.17
CA THR A 115 16.83 -3.68 10.76
C THR A 115 18.25 -3.12 10.79
N GLY A 116 19.26 -3.99 10.85
CA GLY A 116 20.65 -3.58 11.00
C GLY A 116 21.52 -4.72 11.50
N ARG A 117 22.53 -4.41 12.31
CA ARG A 117 23.52 -5.37 12.77
C ARG A 117 23.82 -5.22 14.25
N LEU A 118 24.22 -6.33 14.86
CA LEU A 118 24.89 -6.37 16.15
C LEU A 118 26.31 -6.88 15.92
N GLU A 119 27.28 -5.99 16.08
CA GLU A 119 28.67 -6.19 15.71
C GLU A 119 29.54 -6.49 16.94
N ASP A 120 30.39 -7.52 16.85
CA ASP A 120 31.50 -7.78 17.77
C ASP A 120 32.80 -7.38 17.07
N HIS A 121 33.23 -6.14 17.31
CA HIS A 121 34.46 -5.60 16.73
C HIS A 121 35.72 -6.35 17.19
N SER A 122 35.70 -6.98 18.37
CA SER A 122 36.84 -7.74 18.88
C SER A 122 37.09 -9.02 18.08
N ARG A 123 36.05 -9.57 17.47
CA ARG A 123 36.09 -10.82 16.69
C ARG A 123 35.89 -10.61 15.19
N GLN A 124 35.69 -9.36 14.74
CA GLN A 124 35.34 -9.03 13.35
C GLN A 124 34.13 -9.84 12.85
N PHE A 125 33.11 -9.94 13.69
CA PHE A 125 31.91 -10.73 13.46
C PHE A 125 30.67 -9.87 13.66
N TRP A 126 29.57 -10.18 12.97
CA TRP A 126 28.27 -9.56 13.22
C TRP A 126 27.14 -10.55 13.03
N VAL A 127 26.01 -10.26 13.67
CA VAL A 127 24.72 -10.90 13.39
C VAL A 127 23.75 -9.86 12.85
N ASP A 128 22.94 -10.25 11.87
CA ASP A 128 21.92 -9.37 11.32
C ASP A 128 20.71 -9.31 12.25
N ILE A 129 20.28 -8.09 12.59
CA ILE A 129 18.99 -7.82 13.20
C ILE A 129 17.99 -7.65 12.06
N THR A 130 17.10 -8.63 11.94
CA THR A 130 16.18 -8.78 10.80
C THR A 130 14.83 -8.11 11.01
N ASP A 131 14.46 -7.85 12.26
CA ASP A 131 13.21 -7.21 12.67
C ASP A 131 13.34 -6.72 14.12
N THR A 132 12.60 -5.68 14.49
CA THR A 132 12.58 -5.14 15.86
C THR A 132 11.14 -4.85 16.28
N LYS A 133 10.68 -5.47 17.36
CA LYS A 133 9.29 -5.35 17.84
C LYS A 133 9.19 -4.98 19.30
N LYS A 134 8.06 -4.38 19.66
CA LYS A 134 7.73 -4.06 21.04
C LYS A 134 6.97 -5.23 21.67
N GLU A 135 7.46 -5.74 22.81
CA GLU A 135 6.77 -6.76 23.59
C GLU A 135 6.80 -6.39 25.07
N ASN A 136 5.63 -6.18 25.68
CA ASN A 136 5.49 -5.86 27.11
C ASN A 136 6.40 -4.69 27.58
N GLY A 137 6.57 -3.68 26.71
CA GLY A 137 7.43 -2.51 26.98
C GLY A 137 8.91 -2.70 26.64
N LEU A 138 9.34 -3.89 26.22
CA LEU A 138 10.70 -4.17 25.79
C LEU A 138 10.85 -4.01 24.28
N THR A 139 12.02 -3.55 23.86
CA THR A 139 12.47 -3.62 22.47
C THR A 139 13.15 -4.97 22.23
N VAL A 140 12.52 -5.79 21.39
CA VAL A 140 12.95 -7.16 21.09
C VAL A 140 13.47 -7.21 19.66
N HIS A 141 14.70 -7.68 19.50
CA HIS A 141 15.41 -7.75 18.22
C HIS A 141 15.44 -9.20 17.74
N PHE A 142 15.13 -9.44 16.48
CA PHE A 142 15.08 -10.76 15.88
C PHE A 142 16.38 -11.06 15.12
N VAL A 143 17.02 -12.17 15.46
CA VAL A 143 18.27 -12.64 14.84
C VAL A 143 18.17 -14.12 14.47
N ASP A 144 18.78 -14.53 13.37
CA ASP A 144 18.77 -15.94 12.94
C ASP A 144 19.78 -16.79 13.73
N ILE A 145 20.87 -16.17 14.19
CA ILE A 145 21.93 -16.81 14.98
C ILE A 145 22.32 -15.91 16.15
N LEU A 146 22.82 -16.53 17.22
CA LEU A 146 23.40 -15.81 18.36
C LEU A 146 24.92 -15.68 18.22
N PRO A 147 25.54 -14.62 18.75
CA PRO A 147 26.98 -14.58 18.96
C PRO A 147 27.44 -15.72 19.88
N ASP A 148 28.65 -16.23 19.65
CA ASP A 148 29.24 -17.31 20.47
C ASP A 148 29.44 -16.90 21.94
N ASN A 149 29.73 -15.62 22.20
CA ASN A 149 29.91 -15.07 23.55
C ASN A 149 28.88 -13.98 23.83
N LEU A 150 27.82 -14.32 24.55
CA LEU A 150 26.70 -13.41 24.84
C LEU A 150 27.02 -12.35 25.89
N GLU A 151 27.99 -12.60 26.77
CA GLU A 151 28.38 -11.69 27.86
C GLU A 151 29.31 -10.55 27.37
N GLY A 152 29.65 -10.54 26.08
CA GLY A 152 30.48 -9.52 25.47
C GLY A 152 29.78 -8.17 25.30
N LYS A 153 30.59 -7.18 24.92
CA LYS A 153 30.11 -5.88 24.42
C LYS A 153 29.94 -5.94 22.91
N PHE A 154 28.92 -5.26 22.41
CA PHE A 154 28.55 -5.24 21.00
C PHE A 154 28.26 -3.82 20.53
N TRP A 155 28.45 -3.54 19.26
CA TRP A 155 27.92 -2.35 18.61
C TRP A 155 26.58 -2.68 17.96
N ALA A 156 25.51 -2.07 18.45
CA ALA A 156 24.20 -2.13 17.84
C ALA A 156 24.14 -1.02 16.78
N VAL A 157 24.03 -1.38 15.49
CA VAL A 157 24.12 -0.46 14.34
C VAL A 157 22.88 -0.59 13.46
N VAL A 158 22.08 0.46 13.38
CA VAL A 158 20.87 0.51 12.52
C VAL A 158 21.27 0.64 11.05
N ASP A 159 20.48 0.04 10.15
CA ASP A 159 20.54 0.33 8.71
C ASP A 159 20.11 1.78 8.46
N GLU A 160 21.08 2.69 8.42
CA GLU A 160 20.88 4.13 8.30
C GLU A 160 20.07 4.51 7.05
N ASP A 161 20.36 3.89 5.90
CA ASP A 161 19.66 4.18 4.65
C ASP A 161 18.16 3.85 4.79
N LYS A 162 17.82 2.68 5.33
CA LYS A 162 16.41 2.32 5.58
C LYS A 162 15.75 3.21 6.62
N ARG A 163 16.48 3.60 7.68
CA ARG A 163 15.97 4.51 8.71
C ARG A 163 15.58 5.85 8.09
N ILE A 164 16.49 6.45 7.31
CA ILE A 164 16.26 7.74 6.66
C ILE A 164 15.02 7.69 5.77
N LEU A 165 14.91 6.67 4.90
CA LEU A 165 13.76 6.52 4.02
C LEU A 165 12.44 6.28 4.79
N THR A 166 12.51 5.57 5.92
CA THR A 166 11.36 5.38 6.81
C THR A 166 10.96 6.69 7.49
N GLU A 167 11.92 7.50 7.95
CA GLU A 167 11.68 8.82 8.52
C GLU A 167 11.06 9.79 7.50
N ASP A 168 11.51 9.74 6.24
CA ASP A 168 10.97 10.52 5.13
C ASP A 168 9.49 10.19 4.92
N ASN A 169 9.17 8.90 4.78
CA ASN A 169 7.80 8.42 4.64
C ASN A 169 6.94 8.72 5.88
N HIS A 170 7.51 8.62 7.10
CA HIS A 170 6.77 8.93 8.34
C HIS A 170 6.40 10.41 8.38
N SER A 171 7.37 11.27 8.10
CA SER A 171 7.17 12.71 8.17
C SER A 171 6.26 13.19 7.04
N ALA A 172 6.33 12.57 5.86
CA ALA A 172 5.36 12.78 4.78
C ALA A 172 3.94 12.34 5.17
N THR A 173 3.78 11.29 5.97
CA THR A 173 2.46 10.86 6.49
C THR A 173 1.81 11.96 7.34
N HIS A 174 2.57 12.66 8.18
CA HIS A 174 2.07 13.79 8.97
C HIS A 174 1.64 14.97 8.09
N LEU A 175 2.43 15.29 7.05
CA LEU A 175 2.09 16.35 6.10
C LEU A 175 0.86 15.98 5.26
N LEU A 176 0.74 14.72 4.86
CA LEU A 176 -0.40 14.17 4.13
C LEU A 176 -1.68 14.26 4.98
N HIS A 177 -1.63 13.87 6.24
CA HIS A 177 -2.78 13.94 7.15
C HIS A 177 -3.29 15.38 7.33
N ALA A 178 -2.37 16.33 7.54
CA ALA A 178 -2.71 17.76 7.61
C ALA A 178 -3.30 18.28 6.29
N ALA A 179 -2.72 17.92 5.14
CA ALA A 179 -3.22 18.31 3.82
C ALA A 179 -4.63 17.73 3.54
N LEU A 180 -4.87 16.47 3.92
CA LEU A 180 -6.19 15.85 3.80
C LEU A 180 -7.23 16.59 4.62
N LYS A 181 -6.92 16.97 5.88
CA LYS A 181 -7.83 17.76 6.71
C LYS A 181 -8.11 19.15 6.11
N GLN A 182 -7.10 19.77 5.50
CA GLN A 182 -7.26 21.07 4.86
C GLN A 182 -8.14 21.01 3.60
N VAL A 183 -8.02 19.97 2.78
CA VAL A 183 -8.75 19.83 1.50
C VAL A 183 -10.13 19.22 1.70
N LEU A 184 -10.21 18.11 2.44
CA LEU A 184 -11.44 17.33 2.60
C LEU A 184 -12.26 17.75 3.83
N GLY A 185 -11.61 18.29 4.86
CA GLY A 185 -12.24 18.75 6.09
C GLY A 185 -11.79 18.01 7.36
N ASN A 186 -12.15 18.58 8.51
CA ASN A 186 -11.70 18.12 9.84
C ASN A 186 -12.23 16.74 10.27
N HIS A 187 -13.19 16.15 9.56
CA HIS A 187 -13.68 14.79 9.82
C HIS A 187 -12.67 13.71 9.42
N VAL A 188 -11.68 14.05 8.61
CA VAL A 188 -10.59 13.14 8.27
C VAL A 188 -9.78 12.83 9.52
N ASN A 189 -9.74 11.55 9.88
CA ASN A 189 -8.94 11.02 10.98
C ASN A 189 -8.31 9.70 10.57
N GLN A 190 -7.09 9.45 11.02
CA GLN A 190 -6.39 8.19 10.79
C GLN A 190 -7.20 6.99 11.31
N LYS A 191 -7.25 5.94 10.51
CA LYS A 191 -7.83 4.61 10.79
C LYS A 191 -6.82 3.48 10.69
N GLY A 192 -5.66 3.75 10.10
CA GLY A 192 -4.55 2.81 9.97
C GLY A 192 -3.36 3.49 9.30
N SER A 193 -2.16 3.02 9.61
CA SER A 193 -0.94 3.52 8.99
C SER A 193 0.05 2.36 8.81
N LEU A 194 0.83 2.41 7.74
CA LEU A 194 2.02 1.61 7.54
C LEU A 194 3.08 2.52 6.92
N VAL A 195 4.27 2.55 7.50
CA VAL A 195 5.39 3.36 7.06
C VAL A 195 6.63 2.47 7.08
N ASN A 196 7.26 2.30 5.92
CA ASN A 196 8.54 1.63 5.79
C ASN A 196 9.47 2.41 4.85
N ALA A 197 10.66 1.90 4.59
CA ALA A 197 11.61 2.53 3.68
C ALA A 197 11.10 2.61 2.23
N ASP A 198 10.08 1.80 1.89
CA ASP A 198 9.61 1.66 0.52
C ASP A 198 8.43 2.56 0.16
N TYR A 199 7.48 2.72 1.07
CA TYR A 199 6.27 3.49 0.85
C TYR A 199 5.60 3.80 2.18
N LEU A 200 4.62 4.71 2.11
CA LEU A 200 3.63 4.90 3.17
C LEU A 200 2.24 4.53 2.68
N ARG A 201 1.43 4.07 3.63
CA ARG A 201 0.02 3.76 3.46
C ARG A 201 -0.75 4.42 4.59
N PHE A 202 -1.71 5.27 4.23
CA PHE A 202 -2.49 6.03 5.18
C PHE A 202 -3.98 5.75 4.97
N ASP A 203 -4.61 5.16 5.98
CA ASP A 203 -6.04 4.87 5.99
C ASP A 203 -6.74 5.94 6.81
N PHE A 204 -7.83 6.51 6.29
CA PHE A 204 -8.50 7.64 6.92
C PHE A 204 -10.03 7.59 6.75
N SER A 205 -10.74 8.23 7.67
CA SER A 205 -12.20 8.36 7.61
C SER A 205 -12.63 9.36 6.54
N HIS A 206 -13.32 8.88 5.51
CA HIS A 206 -13.94 9.71 4.48
C HIS A 206 -15.02 8.91 3.72
N PHE A 207 -16.17 9.53 3.47
CA PHE A 207 -17.37 8.82 2.97
C PHE A 207 -17.44 8.68 1.45
N ALA A 208 -16.68 9.50 0.71
CA ALA A 208 -16.68 9.53 -0.75
C ALA A 208 -15.33 9.07 -1.31
N LYS A 209 -15.29 8.82 -2.62
CA LYS A 209 -14.01 8.74 -3.33
C LYS A 209 -13.41 10.13 -3.39
N VAL A 210 -12.13 10.27 -3.06
CA VAL A 210 -11.37 11.51 -3.25
C VAL A 210 -11.21 11.74 -4.74
N THR A 211 -11.55 12.93 -5.23
CA THR A 211 -11.47 13.20 -6.67
C THR A 211 -10.03 13.39 -7.13
N ASP A 212 -9.77 13.26 -8.43
CA ASP A 212 -8.42 13.42 -8.98
C ASP A 212 -7.91 14.87 -8.76
N GLU A 213 -8.81 15.86 -8.77
CA GLU A 213 -8.50 17.25 -8.45
C GLU A 213 -8.13 17.45 -6.97
N GLU A 214 -8.87 16.82 -6.06
CA GLU A 214 -8.57 16.86 -4.62
C GLU A 214 -7.23 16.18 -4.33
N LEU A 215 -6.98 15.00 -4.93
CA LEU A 215 -5.69 14.31 -4.81
C LEU A 215 -4.53 15.16 -5.32
N ALA A 216 -4.71 15.81 -6.48
CA ALA A 216 -3.70 16.72 -7.03
C ALA A 216 -3.45 17.91 -6.08
N GLN A 217 -4.52 18.47 -5.49
CA GLN A 217 -4.40 19.57 -4.52
C GLN A 217 -3.65 19.13 -3.25
N ILE A 218 -3.96 17.95 -2.71
CA ILE A 218 -3.28 17.37 -1.54
C ILE A 218 -1.80 17.19 -1.83
N GLU A 219 -1.45 16.56 -2.96
CA GLU A 219 -0.06 16.34 -3.37
C GLU A 219 0.70 17.66 -3.54
N VAL A 220 0.06 18.70 -4.08
CA VAL A 220 0.64 20.04 -4.19
C VAL A 220 0.94 20.64 -2.83
N ILE A 221 0.00 20.56 -1.87
CA ILE A 221 0.18 21.10 -0.51
C ILE A 221 1.34 20.40 0.20
N VAL A 222 1.39 19.06 0.16
CA VAL A 222 2.47 18.29 0.79
C VAL A 222 3.83 18.69 0.21
N ASN A 223 3.96 18.71 -1.12
CA ASN A 223 5.22 19.09 -1.76
C ASN A 223 5.59 20.57 -1.53
N GLN A 224 4.62 21.47 -1.35
CA GLN A 224 4.90 22.86 -0.94
C GLN A 224 5.50 22.90 0.47
N LYS A 225 4.97 22.14 1.42
CA LYS A 225 5.47 22.05 2.80
C LYS A 225 6.84 21.38 2.88
N ILE A 226 7.11 20.41 2.01
CA ILE A 226 8.45 19.83 1.82
C ILE A 226 9.44 20.91 1.38
N ARG A 227 9.12 21.65 0.30
CA ARG A 227 10.00 22.72 -0.23
C ARG A 227 10.24 23.89 0.72
N GLN A 228 9.35 24.12 1.68
CA GLN A 228 9.55 25.12 2.73
C GLN A 228 10.68 24.75 3.70
N ASN A 229 11.15 23.49 3.68
CA ASN A 229 12.22 22.99 4.53
C ASN A 229 12.01 23.31 6.03
N ILE A 230 10.80 23.04 6.50
CA ILE A 230 10.33 23.36 7.85
C ILE A 230 11.11 22.48 8.83
N LYS A 231 11.79 23.11 9.79
CA LYS A 231 12.54 22.38 10.83
C LYS A 231 11.57 21.66 11.77
N LEU A 232 11.96 20.44 12.18
CA LEU A 232 11.27 19.70 13.21
C LEU A 232 11.34 20.46 14.54
N LYS A 233 10.17 20.74 15.11
CA LYS A 233 10.03 21.13 16.52
C LYS A 233 9.57 19.90 17.30
N GLU A 234 10.53 19.25 17.94
CA GLU A 234 10.32 18.06 18.77
C GLU A 234 10.21 18.47 20.24
N GLN A 235 9.20 17.94 20.93
CA GLN A 235 9.07 18.08 22.38
C GLN A 235 8.85 16.69 22.98
N ARG A 236 9.80 16.26 23.82
CA ARG A 236 9.74 14.98 24.54
C ARG A 236 9.25 15.19 25.96
N ASN A 237 8.61 14.18 26.54
CA ASN A 237 8.13 14.18 27.93
C ASN A 237 7.19 15.36 28.26
N VAL A 238 6.28 15.70 27.34
CA VAL A 238 5.24 16.72 27.57
C VAL A 238 4.10 16.07 28.35
N PRO A 239 3.59 16.67 29.45
CA PRO A 239 2.38 16.17 30.10
C PRO A 239 1.21 16.07 29.11
N TYR A 240 0.47 14.96 29.16
CA TYR A 240 -0.60 14.69 28.19
C TYR A 240 -1.63 15.83 28.11
N GLN A 241 -2.03 16.39 29.26
CA GLN A 241 -3.02 17.48 29.30
C GLN A 241 -2.51 18.74 28.59
N ASP A 242 -1.29 19.18 28.89
CA ASP A 242 -0.66 20.34 28.26
C ASP A 242 -0.56 20.15 26.73
N ALA A 243 -0.26 18.92 26.29
CA ALA A 243 -0.19 18.60 24.87
C ALA A 243 -1.55 18.79 24.17
N ILE A 244 -2.62 18.26 24.76
CA ILE A 244 -4.00 18.39 24.24
C ILE A 244 -4.46 19.85 24.22
N GLU A 245 -4.20 20.60 25.30
CA GLU A 245 -4.53 22.03 25.39
C GLU A 245 -3.81 22.87 24.32
N SER A 246 -2.65 22.41 23.86
CA SER A 246 -1.88 23.07 22.80
C SER A 246 -2.43 22.87 21.38
N GLY A 247 -3.56 22.16 21.22
CA GLY A 247 -4.21 21.91 19.93
C GLY A 247 -3.55 20.81 19.11
N VAL A 248 -2.78 19.92 19.74
CA VAL A 248 -2.15 18.77 19.06
C VAL A 248 -3.22 17.81 18.53
N THR A 249 -2.97 17.22 17.36
CA THR A 249 -3.78 16.09 16.89
C THR A 249 -3.33 14.83 17.65
N ALA A 250 -4.23 14.25 18.43
CA ALA A 250 -4.09 12.90 18.96
C ALA A 250 -4.63 11.88 17.95
N LEU A 251 -3.96 10.72 17.84
CA LEU A 251 -4.40 9.65 16.96
C LEU A 251 -5.58 8.89 17.59
N PHE A 252 -6.59 8.63 16.79
CA PHE A 252 -7.82 7.99 17.24
C PHE A 252 -7.56 6.51 17.61
N GLY A 253 -7.93 6.11 18.83
CA GLY A 253 -7.83 4.72 19.30
C GLY A 253 -6.51 4.36 20.01
N GLU A 254 -5.55 5.29 20.05
CA GLU A 254 -4.30 5.10 20.79
C GLU A 254 -4.48 5.37 22.29
N LYS A 255 -3.74 4.63 23.11
CA LYS A 255 -3.65 4.88 24.56
C LYS A 255 -2.34 5.62 24.85
N TYR A 256 -2.47 6.83 25.39
CA TYR A 256 -1.35 7.66 25.78
C TYR A 256 -1.06 7.53 27.28
N GLY A 257 0.22 7.56 27.64
CA GLY A 257 0.66 7.65 29.04
C GLY A 257 0.59 9.10 29.56
N ASP A 258 1.03 9.30 30.80
CA ASP A 258 1.04 10.62 31.45
C ASP A 258 1.91 11.65 30.72
N PHE A 259 2.95 11.16 30.03
CA PHE A 259 3.87 11.96 29.23
C PHE A 259 3.89 11.46 27.79
N VAL A 260 3.90 12.41 26.86
CA VAL A 260 3.85 12.16 25.42
C VAL A 260 4.96 12.89 24.67
N ARG A 261 5.18 12.46 23.44
CA ARG A 261 6.10 13.08 22.49
C ARG A 261 5.29 13.79 21.42
N MET A 262 5.62 15.06 21.18
CA MET A 262 4.97 15.91 20.20
C MET A 262 5.91 16.19 19.04
N ILE A 263 5.38 16.06 17.83
CA ILE A 263 6.09 16.29 16.57
C ILE A 263 5.36 17.37 15.80
N THR A 264 6.07 18.45 15.53
CA THR A 264 5.50 19.63 14.88
C THR A 264 6.32 20.02 13.65
N PHE A 265 5.65 20.07 12.51
CA PHE A 265 6.11 20.69 11.27
C PHE A 265 5.12 21.82 10.93
N ASP A 266 5.47 23.03 11.37
CA ASP A 266 4.62 24.23 11.35
C ASP A 266 3.43 24.14 12.33
N ASP A 267 3.45 24.98 13.37
CA ASP A 267 2.46 25.02 14.46
C ASP A 267 1.01 25.21 13.96
N HIS A 268 0.81 25.75 12.75
CA HIS A 268 -0.51 25.98 12.16
C HIS A 268 -0.90 24.94 11.09
N PHE A 269 -0.08 23.91 10.89
CA PHE A 269 -0.30 22.93 9.84
C PHE A 269 -0.24 21.49 10.35
N SER A 270 0.92 21.04 10.83
CA SER A 270 1.10 19.65 11.27
C SER A 270 1.71 19.61 12.67
N LYS A 271 0.89 19.14 13.62
CA LYS A 271 1.24 19.05 15.04
C LYS A 271 0.55 17.82 15.64
N GLU A 272 1.32 16.77 15.90
CA GLU A 272 0.78 15.45 16.24
C GLU A 272 1.50 14.79 17.43
N LEU A 273 0.77 13.95 18.16
CA LEU A 273 1.35 13.04 19.15
C LEU A 273 1.92 11.81 18.44
N CYS A 274 3.24 11.74 18.32
CA CYS A 274 3.90 10.63 17.63
C CYS A 274 5.20 10.20 18.33
N GLY A 275 5.31 8.88 18.54
CA GLY A 275 6.48 8.22 19.07
C GLY A 275 7.42 7.67 18.00
N GLY A 276 7.23 7.96 16.72
CA GLY A 276 8.06 7.46 15.63
C GLY A 276 9.33 8.26 15.36
N THR A 277 10.17 7.79 14.46
CA THR A 277 11.34 8.55 14.01
C THR A 277 10.93 9.53 12.90
N HIS A 278 11.60 10.68 12.84
CA HIS A 278 11.22 11.78 11.93
C HIS A 278 12.42 12.52 11.39
N VAL A 279 12.26 13.07 10.18
CA VAL A 279 13.25 13.93 9.54
C VAL A 279 13.50 15.18 10.38
N LYS A 280 14.72 15.70 10.36
CA LYS A 280 15.04 16.94 11.09
C LYS A 280 14.49 18.19 10.41
N ALA A 281 14.20 18.12 9.11
CA ALA A 281 13.49 19.16 8.37
C ALA A 281 12.76 18.58 7.15
N THR A 282 11.61 19.15 6.78
CA THR A 282 10.75 18.60 5.71
C THR A 282 11.41 18.55 4.34
N GLY A 283 12.46 19.34 4.09
CA GLY A 283 13.19 19.33 2.82
C GLY A 283 13.97 18.03 2.58
N GLN A 284 14.28 17.27 3.63
CA GLN A 284 14.94 15.97 3.55
C GLN A 284 14.12 14.95 2.74
N ILE A 285 12.78 15.03 2.86
CA ILE A 285 11.84 14.13 2.18
C ILE A 285 12.00 14.15 0.65
N GLY A 286 12.51 15.26 0.10
CA GLY A 286 12.74 15.45 -1.32
C GLY A 286 11.44 15.64 -2.11
N SER A 287 10.90 14.55 -2.66
CA SER A 287 9.66 14.56 -3.43
C SER A 287 8.62 13.66 -2.76
N PHE A 288 7.34 14.00 -2.88
CA PHE A 288 6.23 13.15 -2.44
C PHE A 288 5.28 12.88 -3.61
N LYS A 289 4.86 11.63 -3.78
CA LYS A 289 3.93 11.23 -4.84
C LYS A 289 2.87 10.26 -4.32
N ILE A 290 1.60 10.60 -4.52
CA ILE A 290 0.48 9.67 -4.35
C ILE A 290 0.46 8.71 -5.54
N ILE A 291 0.45 7.41 -5.24
CA ILE A 291 0.43 6.32 -6.23
C ILE A 291 -0.98 5.79 -6.44
N SER A 292 -1.76 5.68 -5.36
CA SER A 292 -3.11 5.12 -5.43
C SER A 292 -4.03 5.71 -4.37
N GLU A 293 -5.32 5.71 -4.69
CA GLU A 293 -6.40 5.98 -3.76
C GLU A 293 -7.48 4.90 -3.94
N SER A 294 -7.96 4.33 -2.83
CA SER A 294 -8.93 3.24 -2.86
C SER A 294 -9.85 3.18 -1.64
N ALA A 295 -10.99 2.48 -1.77
CA ALA A 295 -11.87 2.15 -0.65
C ALA A 295 -11.36 0.90 0.07
N VAL A 296 -11.22 0.94 1.39
CA VAL A 296 -10.87 -0.24 2.20
C VAL A 296 -12.09 -0.83 2.90
N ALA A 297 -12.98 0.04 3.38
CA ALA A 297 -14.25 -0.31 4.02
C ALA A 297 -15.24 0.87 3.88
N ALA A 298 -16.49 0.69 4.32
CA ALA A 298 -17.42 1.83 4.41
C ALA A 298 -16.83 2.97 5.23
N GLY A 299 -16.83 4.17 4.64
CA GLY A 299 -16.32 5.37 5.30
C GLY A 299 -14.81 5.39 5.53
N VAL A 300 -14.04 4.45 4.96
CA VAL A 300 -12.57 4.39 5.08
C VAL A 300 -11.92 4.34 3.71
N ARG A 301 -11.05 5.32 3.47
CA ARG A 301 -10.24 5.46 2.25
C ARG A 301 -8.78 5.21 2.58
N ARG A 302 -8.01 4.77 1.57
CA ARG A 302 -6.57 4.54 1.67
C ARG A 302 -5.85 5.32 0.60
N ILE A 303 -4.78 5.99 1.00
CA ILE A 303 -3.77 6.54 0.10
C ILE A 303 -2.49 5.73 0.27
N GLU A 304 -1.90 5.32 -0.84
CA GLU A 304 -0.52 4.83 -0.90
C GLU A 304 0.33 5.87 -1.60
N ALA A 305 1.48 6.19 -1.01
CA ALA A 305 2.38 7.20 -1.52
C ALA A 305 3.85 6.80 -1.30
N ILE A 306 4.73 7.45 -2.06
CA ILE A 306 6.18 7.25 -2.00
C ILE A 306 6.89 8.59 -1.86
N THR A 307 8.08 8.57 -1.26
CA THR A 307 8.95 9.73 -1.08
C THR A 307 10.34 9.52 -1.69
N ALA A 308 11.22 10.52 -1.54
CA ALA A 308 12.65 10.43 -1.79
C ALA A 308 13.00 9.81 -3.16
N ASP A 309 13.99 8.91 -3.17
CA ASP A 309 14.52 8.22 -4.35
C ASP A 309 13.44 7.46 -5.14
N LYS A 310 12.45 6.89 -4.46
CA LYS A 310 11.35 6.17 -5.12
C LYS A 310 10.41 7.08 -5.86
N ALA A 311 10.10 8.25 -5.29
CA ALA A 311 9.33 9.26 -5.98
C ALA A 311 10.09 9.77 -7.21
N GLU A 312 11.40 9.99 -7.10
CA GLU A 312 12.25 10.37 -8.23
C GLU A 312 12.28 9.30 -9.32
N GLN A 313 12.48 8.04 -8.95
CA GLN A 313 12.47 6.91 -9.86
C GLN A 313 11.13 6.77 -10.59
N TYR A 314 10.02 6.94 -9.88
CA TYR A 314 8.68 6.96 -10.49
C TYR A 314 8.56 8.01 -11.60
N PHE A 315 9.03 9.24 -11.36
CA PHE A 315 9.00 10.29 -12.39
C PHE A 315 9.94 10.00 -13.56
N LEU A 316 11.11 9.41 -13.30
CA LEU A 316 12.05 8.99 -14.34
C LEU A 316 11.46 7.89 -15.23
N ASP A 317 10.77 6.92 -14.64
CA ASP A 317 10.11 5.83 -15.35
C ASP A 317 8.96 6.37 -16.22
N GLN A 318 8.11 7.24 -15.67
CA GLN A 318 7.04 7.91 -16.42
C GLN A 318 7.60 8.73 -17.59
N ARG A 319 8.68 9.49 -17.37
CA ARG A 319 9.35 10.26 -18.42
C ARG A 319 9.90 9.35 -19.53
N THR A 320 10.46 8.21 -19.15
CA THR A 320 11.02 7.23 -20.09
C THR A 320 9.93 6.61 -20.94
N GLU A 321 8.82 6.20 -20.31
CA GLU A 321 7.66 5.63 -21.02
C GLU A 321 7.03 6.65 -21.98
N ILE A 322 6.83 7.90 -21.55
CA ILE A 322 6.38 8.99 -22.41
C ILE A 322 7.37 9.21 -23.58
N GLY A 323 8.67 9.07 -23.34
CA GLY A 323 9.71 9.12 -24.37
C GLY A 323 9.56 8.02 -25.42
N HIS A 324 9.31 6.78 -24.99
CA HIS A 324 9.05 5.65 -25.88
C HIS A 324 7.79 5.86 -26.72
N LEU A 325 6.69 6.32 -26.11
CA LEU A 325 5.45 6.63 -26.83
C LEU A 325 5.66 7.74 -27.87
N LYS A 326 6.42 8.79 -27.53
CA LYS A 326 6.78 9.84 -28.51
C LYS A 326 7.56 9.27 -29.69
N ALA A 327 8.50 8.35 -29.46
CA ALA A 327 9.26 7.73 -30.52
C ALA A 327 8.37 6.87 -31.45
N LEU A 328 7.44 6.08 -30.89
CA LEU A 328 6.47 5.30 -31.66
C LEU A 328 5.54 6.20 -32.50
N LEU A 329 5.24 7.39 -32.01
CA LEU A 329 4.37 8.37 -32.66
C LEU A 329 5.17 9.44 -33.42
N ASN A 330 6.34 9.07 -33.95
CA ASN A 330 7.17 9.90 -34.84
C ASN A 330 7.50 11.30 -34.27
N GLY A 331 7.73 11.39 -32.96
CA GLY A 331 8.08 12.64 -32.29
C GLY A 331 6.92 13.61 -32.09
N SER A 332 5.67 13.12 -32.03
CA SER A 332 4.50 13.97 -31.81
C SER A 332 4.64 14.87 -30.57
N LYS A 333 4.27 16.14 -30.74
CA LYS A 333 4.20 17.12 -29.65
C LYS A 333 2.93 16.96 -28.81
N ASP A 334 1.86 16.42 -29.40
CA ASP A 334 0.59 16.15 -28.75
C ASP A 334 0.31 14.65 -28.84
N LEU A 335 0.76 13.93 -27.81
CA LEU A 335 0.59 12.49 -27.72
C LEU A 335 -0.88 12.10 -27.72
N SER A 336 -1.72 12.82 -26.98
CA SER A 336 -3.14 12.52 -26.86
C SER A 336 -3.86 12.63 -28.20
N ALA A 337 -3.63 13.72 -28.93
CA ALA A 337 -4.21 13.89 -30.26
C ALA A 337 -3.72 12.81 -31.25
N SER A 338 -2.44 12.44 -31.21
CA SER A 338 -1.89 11.38 -32.06
C SER A 338 -2.46 10.00 -31.75
N VAL A 339 -2.62 9.66 -30.47
CA VAL A 339 -3.27 8.42 -30.05
C VAL A 339 -4.74 8.41 -30.48
N GLN A 340 -5.47 9.52 -30.28
CA GLN A 340 -6.86 9.63 -30.71
C GLN A 340 -7.00 9.44 -32.23
N ALA A 341 -6.13 10.07 -33.02
CA ALA A 341 -6.13 9.90 -34.48
C ALA A 341 -5.89 8.44 -34.90
N LEU A 342 -4.98 7.72 -34.23
CA LEU A 342 -4.75 6.30 -34.49
C LEU A 342 -5.96 5.43 -34.12
N LEU A 343 -6.65 5.75 -33.02
CA LEU A 343 -7.87 5.04 -32.63
C LEU A 343 -8.99 5.26 -33.66
N ASP A 344 -9.15 6.50 -34.13
CA ASP A 344 -10.14 6.87 -35.14
C ASP A 344 -9.83 6.22 -36.50
N GLU A 345 -8.56 6.23 -36.91
CA GLU A 345 -8.09 5.55 -38.13
C GLU A 345 -8.31 4.04 -38.05
N ASN A 346 -7.98 3.40 -36.91
CA ASN A 346 -8.20 1.97 -36.70
C ASN A 346 -9.69 1.61 -36.80
N ALA A 347 -10.56 2.42 -36.19
CA ALA A 347 -12.01 2.25 -36.29
C ALA A 347 -12.51 2.40 -37.73
N LYS A 348 -11.96 3.35 -38.49
CA LYS A 348 -12.29 3.54 -39.92
C LYS A 348 -11.82 2.37 -40.78
N LEU A 349 -10.57 1.93 -40.62
CA LEU A 349 -10.01 0.80 -41.36
C LEU A 349 -10.79 -0.49 -41.10
N LYS A 350 -11.24 -0.73 -39.85
CA LYS A 350 -12.12 -1.86 -39.53
C LYS A 350 -13.44 -1.82 -40.31
N LYS A 351 -14.07 -0.65 -40.43
CA LYS A 351 -15.30 -0.47 -41.23
C LYS A 351 -15.04 -0.66 -42.73
N GLU A 352 -13.91 -0.18 -43.24
CA GLU A 352 -13.54 -0.38 -44.65
C GLU A 352 -13.27 -1.85 -44.97
N ILE A 353 -12.63 -2.60 -44.06
CA ILE A 353 -12.43 -4.05 -44.19
C ILE A 353 -13.77 -4.79 -44.21
N GLU A 354 -14.70 -4.44 -43.32
CA GLU A 354 -16.04 -5.03 -43.29
C GLU A 354 -16.79 -4.76 -44.59
N LYS A 355 -16.77 -3.50 -45.07
CA LYS A 355 -17.37 -3.10 -46.34
C LYS A 355 -16.77 -3.88 -47.53
N SER A 356 -15.44 -3.96 -47.62
CA SER A 356 -14.75 -4.69 -48.67
C SER A 356 -15.08 -6.19 -48.64
N THR A 357 -15.23 -6.76 -47.45
CA THR A 357 -15.65 -8.15 -47.27
C THR A 357 -17.06 -8.38 -47.79
N LEU A 358 -18.00 -7.49 -47.50
CA LEU A 358 -19.38 -7.55 -48.02
C LEU A 358 -19.44 -7.41 -49.54
N GLU A 359 -18.68 -6.48 -50.12
CA GLU A 359 -18.57 -6.31 -51.57
C GLU A 359 -18.01 -7.58 -52.24
N ARG A 360 -16.97 -8.20 -51.64
CA ARG A 360 -16.40 -9.46 -52.12
C ARG A 360 -17.40 -10.61 -52.07
N VAL A 361 -18.20 -10.71 -51.00
CA VAL A 361 -19.30 -11.68 -50.89
C VAL A 361 -20.34 -11.47 -52.00
N GLY A 362 -20.72 -10.22 -52.27
CA GLY A 362 -21.66 -9.89 -53.35
C GLY A 362 -21.13 -10.28 -54.73
N ASN A 363 -19.87 -10.02 -55.03
CA ASN A 363 -19.24 -10.40 -56.29
C ASN A 363 -19.15 -11.93 -56.46
N LEU A 364 -18.74 -12.64 -55.40
CA LEU A 364 -18.72 -14.11 -55.37
C LEU A 364 -20.11 -14.70 -55.58
N LYS A 365 -21.16 -14.10 -55.01
CA LYS A 365 -22.54 -14.51 -55.25
C LYS A 365 -22.85 -14.49 -56.76
N HIS A 366 -22.58 -13.37 -57.43
CA HIS A 366 -22.81 -13.24 -58.87
C HIS A 366 -22.03 -14.26 -59.69
N GLU A 367 -20.76 -14.52 -59.35
CA GLU A 367 -19.94 -15.51 -60.04
C GLU A 367 -20.47 -16.93 -59.85
N ILE A 368 -20.84 -17.30 -58.62
CA ILE A 368 -21.19 -18.67 -58.24
C ILE A 368 -22.57 -19.09 -58.76
N VAL A 369 -23.52 -18.15 -58.91
CA VAL A 369 -24.85 -18.44 -59.48
C VAL A 369 -24.75 -19.05 -60.88
N HIS A 370 -23.75 -18.64 -61.67
CA HIS A 370 -23.52 -19.21 -63.00
C HIS A 370 -23.03 -20.68 -62.99
N HIS A 371 -22.70 -21.23 -61.82
CA HIS A 371 -22.28 -22.62 -61.64
C HIS A 371 -23.41 -23.55 -61.18
N VAL A 372 -24.67 -23.10 -61.14
CA VAL A 372 -25.83 -23.95 -60.82
C VAL A 372 -25.92 -25.14 -61.79
N ARG A 373 -26.10 -26.35 -61.24
CA ARG A 373 -26.38 -27.57 -61.98
C ARG A 373 -27.67 -28.20 -61.49
N GLY A 374 -28.62 -28.49 -62.38
CA GLY A 374 -29.83 -29.24 -62.05
C GLY A 374 -29.54 -30.73 -61.94
N ILE A 375 -29.87 -31.34 -60.80
CA ILE A 375 -29.75 -32.79 -60.56
C ILE A 375 -31.05 -33.27 -59.91
N ASN A 376 -31.78 -34.17 -60.59
CA ASN A 376 -33.02 -34.78 -60.09
C ASN A 376 -34.07 -33.77 -59.57
N GLY A 377 -34.20 -32.62 -60.23
CA GLY A 377 -35.15 -31.56 -59.83
C GLY A 377 -34.64 -30.62 -58.74
N VAL A 378 -33.38 -30.73 -58.30
CA VAL A 378 -32.74 -29.83 -57.32
C VAL A 378 -31.59 -29.06 -57.97
N ASN A 379 -31.50 -27.76 -57.68
CA ASN A 379 -30.37 -26.93 -58.08
C ASN A 379 -29.20 -27.12 -57.11
N LEU A 380 -28.06 -27.61 -57.61
CA LEU A 380 -26.83 -27.82 -56.83
C LEU A 380 -25.77 -26.80 -57.24
N ILE A 381 -25.16 -26.17 -56.24
CA ILE A 381 -23.93 -25.38 -56.36
C ILE A 381 -22.89 -26.01 -55.43
N ALA A 382 -21.75 -26.40 -56.00
CA ALA A 382 -20.60 -26.91 -55.25
C ALA A 382 -19.33 -26.22 -55.73
N LYS A 383 -18.79 -25.31 -54.92
CA LYS A 383 -17.60 -24.51 -55.24
C LYS A 383 -16.78 -24.30 -53.97
N GLN A 384 -15.47 -24.48 -54.09
CA GLN A 384 -14.53 -24.05 -53.05
C GLN A 384 -14.32 -22.53 -53.17
N ILE A 385 -14.47 -21.82 -52.06
CA ILE A 385 -14.31 -20.37 -51.99
C ILE A 385 -13.36 -20.02 -50.86
N ASP A 386 -12.69 -18.88 -51.00
CA ASP A 386 -11.81 -18.32 -49.99
C ASP A 386 -12.39 -16.99 -49.49
N LEU A 387 -12.97 -17.02 -48.30
CA LEU A 387 -13.54 -15.89 -47.57
C LEU A 387 -12.97 -15.87 -46.15
N GLN A 388 -12.71 -14.66 -45.65
CA GLN A 388 -11.93 -14.46 -44.43
C GLN A 388 -12.70 -14.74 -43.11
N SER A 389 -14.02 -15.00 -43.17
CA SER A 389 -14.79 -15.33 -41.96
C SER A 389 -15.93 -16.32 -42.23
N ALA A 390 -16.26 -17.13 -41.22
CA ALA A 390 -17.37 -18.08 -41.27
C ALA A 390 -18.72 -17.37 -41.49
N ASP A 391 -18.91 -16.19 -40.91
CA ASP A 391 -20.12 -15.38 -41.12
C ASP A 391 -20.25 -14.91 -42.56
N ALA A 392 -19.14 -14.52 -43.21
CA ALA A 392 -19.17 -14.17 -44.64
C ALA A 392 -19.57 -15.37 -45.52
N VAL A 393 -19.06 -16.57 -45.22
CA VAL A 393 -19.45 -17.82 -45.91
C VAL A 393 -20.93 -18.12 -45.69
N LYS A 394 -21.40 -18.03 -44.45
CA LYS A 394 -22.80 -18.23 -44.07
C LYS A 394 -23.72 -17.25 -44.82
N ASN A 395 -23.39 -15.96 -44.81
CA ASN A 395 -24.17 -14.92 -45.49
C ASN A 395 -24.23 -15.16 -46.99
N LEU A 396 -23.11 -15.55 -47.62
CA LEU A 396 -23.09 -15.93 -49.03
C LEU A 396 -24.02 -17.12 -49.29
N ALA A 397 -23.91 -18.19 -48.51
CA ALA A 397 -24.74 -19.38 -48.66
C ALA A 397 -26.25 -19.08 -48.52
N PHE A 398 -26.64 -18.27 -47.53
CA PHE A 398 -28.03 -17.83 -47.38
C PHE A 398 -28.49 -16.97 -48.56
N SER A 399 -27.66 -16.04 -49.00
CA SER A 399 -28.01 -15.16 -50.11
C SER A 399 -28.22 -15.89 -51.44
N LEU A 400 -27.64 -17.09 -51.62
CA LEU A 400 -27.81 -17.97 -52.78
C LEU A 400 -29.09 -18.81 -52.71
N LYS A 401 -29.66 -19.02 -51.51
CA LYS A 401 -30.89 -19.79 -51.31
C LYS A 401 -32.12 -19.10 -51.91
N ASP A 402 -32.12 -17.77 -51.91
CA ASP A 402 -33.24 -16.94 -52.36
C ASP A 402 -33.24 -16.68 -53.88
N MET A 403 -32.39 -17.38 -54.63
CA MET A 403 -32.30 -17.34 -56.10
C MET A 403 -32.72 -18.67 -56.70
#